data_AF-A0AAV3ZYH1-F1
#
_entry.id   AF-A0AAV3ZYH1-F1
#
_cell.length_a   1.000
_cell.length_b   1.000
_cell.length_c   1.000
_cell.angle_alpha   90.00
_cell.angle_beta   90.00
_cell.angle_gamma   90.00
#
_symmetry.space_group_name_H-M   'P 1'
#
loop_
_entity.id
_entity.type
_entity.pdbx_description
1 polymer ?
#
loop_
_entity_poly.entity_id
_entity_poly.type
_entity_poly.pdbx_seq_one_letter_code
_entity_poly.pdbx_strand_id
1 'polypeptide(L)'
;MTKEEAINEEKEEENGDMEEKSNEVKVEYHLDEYYTKQELIDTTARIPFYGGAAARTRSEIRQGLHTVRQEVFTESHGYRNDAARVVIVITEETWEEYEEIKEEAYALTTDGVNLFTIGVGQGVDYAQLRGISSSPYDQHVFEVDSYSTIGAIKETLVQRTCSC
;
A
#
# COMPACT_ATOMS: atom_id res chain seq x y z
N MET A 1 28.41 28.43 23.47
CA MET A 1 28.49 27.40 22.43
C MET A 1 29.80 27.55 21.70
N THR A 2 30.61 26.50 21.75
CA THR A 2 31.85 26.38 20.98
C THR A 2 31.53 26.00 19.54
N LYS A 3 32.42 26.29 18.61
CA LYS A 3 32.19 25.98 17.18
C LYS A 3 32.01 24.48 16.91
N GLU A 4 32.52 23.61 17.78
CA GLU A 4 32.37 22.15 17.66
C GLU A 4 30.96 21.68 18.07
N GLU A 5 30.32 22.33 19.05
CA GLU A 5 28.95 22.01 19.47
C GLU A 5 27.94 22.31 18.35
N ALA A 6 28.09 23.45 17.66
CA ALA A 6 27.19 23.83 16.56
C ALA A 6 27.31 22.91 15.32
N ILE A 7 28.52 22.41 15.04
CA ILE A 7 28.76 21.47 13.93
C ILE A 7 28.19 20.08 14.24
N ASN A 8 28.12 19.70 15.52
CA ASN A 8 27.55 18.42 15.93
C ASN A 8 26.01 18.47 15.91
N GLU A 9 25.41 19.60 16.30
CA GLU A 9 23.96 19.83 16.20
C GLU A 9 23.47 19.82 14.73
N GLU A 10 24.14 20.53 13.80
CA GLU A 10 23.75 20.51 12.37
C GLU A 10 23.88 19.11 11.74
N LYS A 11 24.85 18.30 12.17
CA LYS A 11 25.00 16.91 11.70
C LYS A 11 23.99 15.94 12.30
N GLU A 12 23.53 16.18 13.52
CA GLU A 12 22.45 15.40 14.12
C GLU A 12 21.11 15.74 13.46
N GLU A 13 20.88 17.00 13.08
CA GLU A 13 19.70 17.45 12.33
C GLU A 13 19.68 16.89 10.90
N GLU A 14 20.82 16.91 10.19
CA GLU A 14 20.95 16.32 8.83
C GLU A 14 20.81 14.78 8.82
N ASN A 15 21.28 14.09 9.87
CA ASN A 15 21.08 12.64 10.01
C ASN A 15 19.64 12.29 10.45
N GLY A 16 19.01 13.13 11.28
CA GLY A 16 17.60 12.98 11.65
C GLY A 16 16.67 13.13 10.45
N ASP A 17 16.93 14.12 9.60
CA ASP A 17 16.20 14.35 8.35
C ASP A 17 16.41 13.22 7.32
N MET A 18 17.56 12.53 7.31
CA MET A 18 17.79 11.38 6.44
C MET A 18 17.09 10.10 6.91
N GLU A 19 16.99 9.85 8.22
CA GLU A 19 16.23 8.72 8.74
C GLU A 19 14.72 8.91 8.54
N GLU A 20 14.19 10.12 8.74
CA GLU A 20 12.76 10.42 8.55
C GLU A 20 12.33 10.35 7.07
N LYS A 21 13.24 10.58 6.13
CA LYS A 21 12.97 10.49 4.67
C LYS A 21 12.85 9.07 4.12
N SER A 22 13.19 8.05 4.92
CA SER A 22 13.37 6.68 4.41
C SER A 22 12.09 5.81 4.43
N ASN A 23 11.02 6.24 5.12
CA ASN A 23 9.79 5.44 5.31
C ASN A 23 8.50 6.17 4.86
N GLU A 24 8.59 7.01 3.83
CA GLU A 24 7.43 7.77 3.32
C GLU A 24 6.63 6.94 2.30
N VAL A 25 5.32 6.82 2.53
CA VAL A 25 4.40 6.24 1.54
C VAL A 25 4.34 7.14 0.33
N LYS A 26 4.65 6.57 -0.83
CA LYS A 26 4.65 7.30 -2.10
C LYS A 26 3.44 6.96 -2.94
N VAL A 27 2.68 7.99 -3.31
CA VAL A 27 1.66 7.91 -4.36
C VAL A 27 2.35 8.13 -5.70
N GLU A 28 2.35 7.12 -6.57
CA GLU A 28 3.01 7.20 -7.89
C GLU A 28 2.18 8.00 -8.90
N TYR A 29 0.86 7.94 -8.79
CA TYR A 29 -0.09 8.76 -9.55
C TYR A 29 -1.51 8.63 -8.98
N HIS A 30 -2.33 9.65 -9.21
CA HIS A 30 -3.75 9.71 -8.88
C HIS A 30 -4.65 9.11 -9.97
N LEU A 31 -5.96 8.96 -9.66
CA LEU A 31 -6.92 8.26 -10.53
C LEU A 31 -7.28 9.05 -11.80
N ASP A 32 -6.94 10.33 -11.85
CA ASP A 32 -7.23 11.27 -12.95
C ASP A 32 -5.99 11.69 -13.76
N GLU A 33 -4.83 11.05 -13.54
CA GLU A 33 -3.61 11.38 -14.28
C GLU A 33 -3.50 10.70 -15.65
N TYR A 34 -3.97 9.45 -15.77
CA TYR A 34 -3.85 8.66 -17.00
C TYR A 34 -5.19 8.05 -17.41
N TYR A 35 -5.55 8.23 -18.69
CA TYR A 35 -6.87 7.86 -19.22
C TYR A 35 -6.82 6.72 -20.24
N THR A 36 -5.62 6.30 -20.66
CA THR A 36 -5.45 5.17 -21.58
C THR A 36 -4.75 4.00 -20.92
N LYS A 37 -5.14 2.79 -21.34
CA LYS A 37 -4.51 1.55 -20.87
C LYS A 37 -3.00 1.53 -21.15
N GLN A 38 -2.56 2.08 -22.28
CA GLN A 38 -1.14 2.05 -22.66
C GLN A 38 -0.31 2.97 -21.77
N GLU A 39 -0.79 4.18 -21.49
CA GLU A 39 -0.09 5.11 -20.57
C GLU A 39 0.05 4.53 -19.18
N LEU A 40 -1.03 3.93 -18.64
CA LEU A 40 -0.98 3.25 -17.34
C LEU A 40 0.07 2.13 -17.34
N ILE A 41 0.08 1.25 -18.34
CA ILE A 41 1.07 0.17 -18.46
C ILE A 41 2.50 0.73 -18.51
N ASP A 42 2.73 1.74 -19.35
CA ASP A 42 4.06 2.30 -19.57
C ASP A 42 4.59 3.05 -18.34
N THR A 43 3.72 3.76 -17.61
CA THR A 43 4.08 4.46 -16.37
C THR A 43 4.31 3.46 -15.24
N THR A 44 3.40 2.49 -15.02
CA THR A 44 3.60 1.46 -13.98
C THR A 44 4.90 0.69 -14.18
N ALA A 45 5.28 0.38 -15.43
CA ALA A 45 6.52 -0.33 -15.73
C ALA A 45 7.81 0.46 -15.39
N ARG A 46 7.70 1.77 -15.11
CA ARG A 46 8.82 2.65 -14.77
C ARG A 46 8.91 2.99 -13.29
N ILE A 47 7.95 2.54 -12.47
CA ILE A 47 8.01 2.73 -11.02
C ILE A 47 9.27 2.02 -10.51
N PRO A 48 10.22 2.74 -9.90
CA PRO A 48 11.43 2.13 -9.38
C PRO A 48 11.11 1.29 -8.15
N PHE A 49 11.89 0.24 -7.93
CA PHE A 49 11.83 -0.49 -6.67
C PHE A 49 12.50 0.34 -5.57
N TYR A 50 11.74 0.67 -4.52
CA TYR A 50 12.24 1.51 -3.41
C TYR A 50 12.87 0.73 -2.25
N GLY A 51 12.87 -0.61 -2.28
CA GLY A 51 13.23 -1.44 -1.11
C GLY A 51 14.73 -1.62 -0.82
N GLY A 52 15.05 -1.76 0.48
CA GLY A 52 16.36 -2.08 1.06
C GLY A 52 16.28 -2.46 2.56
N ALA A 53 17.30 -3.12 3.12
CA ALA A 53 17.28 -3.78 4.45
C ALA A 53 17.13 -2.85 5.69
N ALA A 54 17.11 -1.53 5.52
CA ALA A 54 17.15 -0.56 6.62
C ALA A 54 15.82 0.16 6.93
N ALA A 55 14.78 0.00 6.10
CA ALA A 55 13.53 0.78 6.20
C ALA A 55 12.43 0.13 7.09
N ARG A 56 12.82 -0.72 8.05
CA ARG A 56 11.88 -1.62 8.77
C ARG A 56 11.32 -1.04 10.06
N THR A 57 10.90 0.22 10.05
CA THR A 57 10.38 0.88 11.25
C THR A 57 9.04 1.55 10.96
N ARG A 58 7.96 0.90 11.46
CA ARG A 58 6.52 1.15 11.23
C ARG A 58 5.99 0.60 9.91
N SER A 59 4.81 0.00 9.94
CA SER A 59 4.22 -0.67 8.76
C SER A 59 3.78 0.36 7.73
N GLU A 60 4.50 0.41 6.60
CA GLU A 60 4.15 1.21 5.41
C GLU A 60 2.70 0.94 4.95
N ILE A 61 2.14 -0.22 5.28
CA ILE A 61 0.75 -0.57 4.93
C ILE A 61 -0.25 0.27 5.72
N ARG A 62 -0.03 0.52 7.01
CA ARG A 62 -0.95 1.36 7.79
C ARG A 62 -1.02 2.76 7.17
N GLN A 63 0.15 3.34 6.91
CA GLN A 63 0.24 4.66 6.28
C GLN A 63 -0.30 4.62 4.85
N GLY A 64 -0.09 3.52 4.12
CA GLY A 64 -0.61 3.32 2.76
C GLY A 64 -2.13 3.33 2.71
N LEU A 65 -2.78 2.58 3.60
CA LEU A 65 -4.24 2.56 3.73
C LEU A 65 -4.78 3.94 4.13
N HIS A 66 -4.10 4.62 5.05
CA HIS A 66 -4.44 5.99 5.43
C HIS A 66 -4.34 6.96 4.25
N THR A 67 -3.23 6.94 3.50
CA THR A 67 -3.01 7.77 2.31
C THR A 67 -4.04 7.48 1.22
N VAL A 68 -4.39 6.22 0.99
CA VAL A 68 -5.47 5.87 0.05
C VAL A 68 -6.79 6.54 0.44
N ARG A 69 -7.14 6.51 1.73
CA ARG A 69 -8.38 7.10 2.24
C ARG A 69 -8.39 8.63 2.19
N GLN A 70 -7.28 9.27 2.57
CA GLN A 70 -7.21 10.72 2.73
C GLN A 70 -6.84 11.48 1.46
N GLU A 71 -6.15 10.82 0.52
CA GLU A 71 -5.57 11.48 -0.64
C GLU A 71 -6.11 10.86 -1.94
N VAL A 72 -5.95 9.56 -2.14
CA VAL A 72 -6.26 8.90 -3.43
C VAL A 72 -7.76 8.88 -3.70
N PHE A 73 -8.59 8.51 -2.72
CA PHE A 73 -10.05 8.51 -2.86
C PHE A 73 -10.68 9.88 -2.55
N THR A 74 -10.17 10.93 -3.18
CA THR A 74 -10.76 12.28 -3.12
C THR A 74 -11.18 12.75 -4.52
N GLU A 75 -12.26 13.55 -4.61
CA GLU A 75 -12.80 14.01 -5.90
C GLU A 75 -11.77 14.82 -6.70
N SER A 76 -10.84 15.50 -6.01
CA SER A 76 -9.73 16.24 -6.63
C SER A 76 -8.64 15.35 -7.23
N HIS A 77 -8.66 14.05 -6.94
CA HIS A 77 -7.70 13.06 -7.43
C HIS A 77 -8.41 11.93 -8.20
N GLY A 78 -9.54 12.25 -8.83
CA GLY A 78 -10.25 11.36 -9.76
C GLY A 78 -11.21 10.36 -9.14
N TYR A 79 -11.46 10.41 -7.83
CA TYR A 79 -12.53 9.61 -7.22
C TYR A 79 -13.89 9.98 -7.81
N ARG A 80 -14.70 8.96 -8.11
CA ARG A 80 -16.08 9.11 -8.57
C ARG A 80 -17.02 8.27 -7.73
N ASN A 81 -18.09 8.90 -7.23
CA ASN A 81 -19.10 8.23 -6.41
C ASN A 81 -19.84 7.08 -7.12
N ASP A 82 -19.87 7.08 -8.46
CA ASP A 82 -20.52 6.07 -9.29
C ASP A 82 -19.59 4.92 -9.74
N ALA A 83 -18.33 4.95 -9.31
CA ALA A 83 -17.33 3.93 -9.64
C ALA A 83 -17.08 2.98 -8.46
N ALA A 84 -16.76 1.72 -8.78
CA ALA A 84 -16.30 0.77 -7.78
C ALA A 84 -14.95 1.24 -7.20
N ARG A 85 -14.82 1.22 -5.87
CA ARG A 85 -13.57 1.50 -5.17
C ARG A 85 -12.90 0.19 -4.80
N VAL A 86 -11.73 -0.05 -5.38
CA VAL A 86 -10.97 -1.29 -5.18
C VAL A 86 -9.58 -0.93 -4.68
N VAL A 87 -9.15 -1.59 -3.61
CA VAL A 87 -7.77 -1.53 -3.10
C VAL A 87 -7.22 -2.94 -3.09
N ILE A 88 -5.99 -3.11 -3.57
CA ILE A 88 -5.29 -4.40 -3.59
C ILE A 88 -3.97 -4.22 -2.85
N VAL A 89 -3.85 -4.83 -1.68
CA VAL A 89 -2.62 -4.85 -0.89
C VAL A 89 -1.82 -6.08 -1.25
N ILE A 90 -0.53 -5.91 -1.58
CA ILE A 90 0.40 -7.01 -1.88
C ILE A 90 1.52 -6.96 -0.83
N THR A 91 1.79 -8.07 -0.14
CA THR A 91 2.75 -8.12 0.98
C THR A 91 3.46 -9.47 1.06
N GLU A 92 4.66 -9.50 1.64
CA GLU A 92 5.43 -10.72 1.95
C GLU A 92 5.59 -10.97 3.46
N GLU A 93 5.16 -10.02 4.30
CA GLU A 93 5.50 -10.00 5.73
C GLU A 93 4.24 -9.99 6.63
N THR A 94 4.43 -10.44 7.87
CA THR A 94 3.52 -10.22 9.00
C THR A 94 3.72 -8.84 9.60
N TRP A 95 2.66 -8.28 10.19
CA TRP A 95 2.68 -6.95 10.79
C TRP A 95 2.60 -7.03 12.31
N GLU A 96 3.51 -6.34 12.99
CA GLU A 96 3.46 -6.17 14.45
C GLU A 96 2.34 -5.20 14.87
N GLU A 97 2.13 -4.13 14.11
CA GLU A 97 1.08 -3.10 14.29
C GLU A 97 -0.26 -3.53 13.66
N TYR A 98 -0.62 -4.81 13.78
CA TYR A 98 -1.76 -5.39 13.07
C TYR A 98 -3.11 -4.78 13.46
N GLU A 99 -3.30 -4.40 14.74
CA GLU A 99 -4.57 -3.83 15.18
C GLU A 99 -4.79 -2.43 14.58
N GLU A 100 -3.76 -1.61 14.51
CA GLU A 100 -3.81 -0.30 13.89
C GLU A 100 -4.03 -0.38 12.38
N ILE A 101 -3.45 -1.38 11.71
CA ILE A 101 -3.72 -1.63 10.28
C ILE A 101 -5.18 -2.05 10.08
N LYS A 102 -5.72 -2.90 10.95
CA LYS A 102 -7.14 -3.28 10.91
C LYS A 102 -8.06 -2.09 11.07
N GLU A 103 -7.73 -1.13 11.92
CA GLU A 103 -8.55 0.08 12.09
C GLU A 103 -8.64 0.90 10.80
N GLU A 104 -7.51 1.14 10.11
CA GLU A 104 -7.52 1.86 8.83
C GLU A 104 -8.21 1.06 7.71
N ALA A 105 -8.02 -0.27 7.67
CA ALA A 105 -8.71 -1.15 6.74
C ALA A 105 -10.23 -1.16 6.98
N TYR A 106 -10.65 -1.17 8.25
CA TYR A 106 -12.04 -1.08 8.64
C TYR A 106 -12.64 0.25 8.17
N ALA A 107 -11.95 1.38 8.36
CA ALA A 107 -12.41 2.68 7.87
C ALA A 107 -12.66 2.67 6.34
N LEU A 108 -11.71 2.13 5.56
CA LEU A 108 -11.86 1.99 4.11
C LEU A 108 -13.07 1.12 3.73
N THR A 109 -13.19 -0.07 4.34
CA THR A 109 -14.27 -1.01 4.00
C THR A 109 -15.64 -0.48 4.42
N THR A 110 -15.77 0.22 5.54
CA THR A 110 -17.02 0.90 5.92
C THR A 110 -17.39 2.02 4.97
N ASP A 111 -16.40 2.66 4.35
CA ASP A 111 -16.63 3.67 3.33
C ASP A 111 -17.04 3.06 1.99
N GLY A 112 -17.09 1.73 1.84
CA GLY A 112 -17.52 1.04 0.62
C GLY A 112 -16.37 0.68 -0.33
N VAL A 113 -15.14 0.64 0.17
CA VAL A 113 -13.98 0.12 -0.55
C VAL A 113 -13.97 -1.41 -0.50
N ASN A 114 -13.79 -2.05 -1.65
CA ASN A 114 -13.49 -3.48 -1.74
C ASN A 114 -11.98 -3.69 -1.61
N LEU A 115 -11.55 -4.15 -0.43
CA LEU A 115 -10.15 -4.33 -0.08
C LEU A 115 -9.75 -5.81 -0.26
N PHE A 116 -8.84 -6.04 -1.19
CA PHE A 116 -8.23 -7.33 -1.49
C PHE A 116 -6.81 -7.41 -0.91
N THR A 117 -6.39 -8.60 -0.51
CA THR A 117 -5.01 -8.87 -0.11
C THR A 117 -4.40 -9.99 -0.93
N ILE A 118 -3.11 -9.86 -1.23
CA ILE A 118 -2.29 -10.86 -1.89
C ILE A 118 -1.04 -11.07 -1.03
N GLY A 119 -1.01 -12.17 -0.29
CA GLY A 119 0.17 -12.63 0.42
C GLY A 119 1.13 -13.34 -0.54
N VAL A 120 2.40 -12.98 -0.52
CA VAL A 120 3.43 -13.54 -1.38
C VAL A 120 4.44 -14.30 -0.51
N GLY A 121 4.76 -15.54 -0.90
CA GLY A 121 5.71 -16.39 -0.20
C GLY A 121 5.17 -16.98 1.10
N GLN A 122 6.07 -17.38 2.00
CA GLN A 122 5.74 -18.09 3.24
C GLN A 122 5.82 -17.22 4.51
N GLY A 123 6.19 -15.94 4.36
CA GLY A 123 6.36 -15.00 5.48
C GLY A 123 5.08 -14.31 5.94
N VAL A 124 3.94 -14.64 5.34
CA VAL A 124 2.65 -13.99 5.60
C VAL A 124 1.81 -14.78 6.61
N ASP A 125 0.98 -14.06 7.37
CA ASP A 125 -0.05 -14.65 8.23
C ASP A 125 -1.42 -14.45 7.59
N TYR A 126 -2.02 -15.55 7.13
CA TYR A 126 -3.36 -15.55 6.54
C TYR A 126 -4.41 -14.88 7.43
N ALA A 127 -4.31 -15.04 8.77
CA ALA A 127 -5.25 -14.42 9.69
C ALA A 127 -5.13 -12.88 9.65
N GLN A 128 -3.92 -12.36 9.45
CA GLN A 128 -3.69 -10.92 9.31
C GLN A 128 -4.19 -10.39 7.96
N LEU A 129 -3.87 -11.08 6.86
CA LEU A 129 -4.40 -10.74 5.53
C LEU A 129 -5.92 -10.69 5.53
N ARG A 130 -6.54 -11.72 6.12
CA ARG A 130 -7.99 -11.83 6.26
C ARG A 130 -8.59 -10.68 7.06
N GLY A 131 -7.96 -10.28 8.17
CA GLY A 131 -8.54 -9.25 9.04
C GLY A 131 -8.54 -7.84 8.47
N ILE A 132 -7.75 -7.58 7.42
CA ILE A 132 -7.77 -6.30 6.71
C ILE A 132 -8.56 -6.36 5.39
N SER A 133 -8.99 -7.55 4.95
CA SER A 133 -9.69 -7.74 3.67
C SER A 133 -11.21 -7.63 3.81
N SER A 134 -11.87 -7.24 2.72
CA SER A 134 -13.34 -7.28 2.63
C SER A 134 -13.88 -8.71 2.71
N SER A 135 -15.10 -8.84 3.22
CA SER A 135 -15.87 -10.09 3.17
C SER A 135 -16.57 -10.24 1.82
N PRO A 136 -16.71 -11.46 1.25
CA PRO A 136 -16.28 -12.75 1.81
C PRO A 136 -14.79 -13.04 1.52
N TYR A 137 -14.11 -13.62 2.50
CA TYR A 137 -12.65 -13.73 2.51
C TYR A 137 -12.07 -14.68 1.45
N ASP A 138 -12.82 -15.72 1.07
CA ASP A 138 -12.47 -16.63 -0.03
C ASP A 138 -12.46 -15.92 -1.41
N GLN A 139 -13.08 -14.74 -1.49
CA GLN A 139 -13.06 -13.88 -2.66
C GLN A 139 -11.97 -12.81 -2.60
N HIS A 140 -11.62 -12.32 -1.41
CA HIS A 140 -10.76 -11.14 -1.25
C HIS A 140 -9.33 -11.43 -0.79
N VAL A 141 -9.05 -12.63 -0.27
CA VAL A 141 -7.71 -13.02 0.18
C VAL A 141 -7.11 -13.99 -0.83
N PHE A 142 -5.89 -13.70 -1.27
CA PHE A 142 -5.09 -14.57 -2.11
C PHE A 142 -3.72 -14.82 -1.48
N GLU A 143 -3.19 -16.01 -1.71
CA GLU A 143 -1.81 -16.36 -1.36
C GLU A 143 -1.14 -16.95 -2.61
N VAL A 144 0.10 -16.55 -2.86
CA VAL A 144 0.90 -17.02 -3.99
C VAL A 144 2.32 -17.33 -3.53
N ASP A 145 2.99 -18.28 -4.17
CA ASP A 145 4.32 -18.72 -3.73
C ASP A 145 5.42 -17.68 -3.98
N SER A 146 5.26 -16.84 -5.01
CA SER A 146 6.20 -15.77 -5.37
C SER A 146 5.57 -14.75 -6.33
N TYR A 147 6.19 -13.58 -6.50
CA TYR A 147 5.74 -12.57 -7.47
C TYR A 147 5.57 -13.12 -8.89
N SER A 148 6.41 -14.08 -9.31
CA SER A 148 6.32 -14.72 -10.63
C SER A 148 5.00 -15.49 -10.86
N THR A 149 4.35 -15.90 -9.77
CA THR A 149 3.10 -16.68 -9.79
C THR A 149 1.83 -15.83 -9.68
N ILE A 150 1.94 -14.51 -9.46
CA ILE A 150 0.78 -13.59 -9.44
C ILE A 150 -0.02 -13.67 -10.75
N GLY A 151 0.65 -13.95 -11.88
CA GLY A 151 -0.01 -14.15 -13.16
C GLY A 151 -1.08 -15.26 -13.14
N ALA A 152 -0.95 -16.26 -12.28
CA ALA A 152 -1.90 -17.37 -12.16
C ALA A 152 -3.24 -16.96 -11.53
N ILE A 153 -3.26 -15.95 -10.67
CA ILE A 153 -4.48 -15.45 -10.03
C ILE A 153 -5.12 -14.28 -10.78
N LYS A 154 -4.47 -13.76 -11.82
CA LYS A 154 -4.88 -12.55 -12.55
C LYS A 154 -6.32 -12.59 -13.04
N GLU A 155 -6.73 -13.67 -13.71
CA GLU A 155 -8.09 -13.77 -14.27
C GLU A 155 -9.15 -13.78 -13.17
N THR A 156 -8.92 -14.56 -12.12
CA THR A 156 -9.78 -14.62 -10.94
C THR A 156 -9.87 -13.27 -10.23
N LEU A 157 -8.73 -12.59 -10.03
CA LEU A 157 -8.68 -11.28 -9.41
C LEU A 157 -9.50 -10.26 -10.20
N VAL A 158 -9.28 -10.17 -11.52
CA VAL A 158 -10.05 -9.27 -12.40
C VAL A 158 -11.54 -9.54 -12.31
N GLN A 159 -11.95 -10.81 -12.42
CA GLN A 159 -13.37 -11.18 -12.32
C GLN A 159 -13.99 -10.72 -10.99
N ARG A 160 -13.31 -10.96 -9.88
CA ARG A 160 -13.82 -10.59 -8.54
C ARG A 160 -13.86 -9.07 -8.33
N THR A 161 -12.87 -8.33 -8.84
CA THR A 161 -12.87 -6.86 -8.78
C THR A 161 -13.95 -6.19 -9.63
N CYS A 162 -14.47 -6.87 -10.66
CA CYS A 162 -15.50 -6.33 -11.56
C CYS A 162 -16.93 -6.76 -11.20
N SER A 163 -17.11 -7.57 -10.15
CA SER A 163 -18.42 -8.17 -9.80
C SER A 163 -19.16 -7.39 -8.70
N CYS A 164 -18.81 -6.12 -8.50
CA CYS A 164 -19.35 -5.24 -7.45
C CYS A 164 -20.71 -4.63 -7.81
#